data_AF-A0A5N8HL26-F1
#
_entry.id   AF-A0A5N8HL26-F1
#
_cell.length_a   1.000
_cell.length_b   1.000
_cell.length_c   1.000
_cell.angle_alpha   90.00
_cell.angle_beta   90.00
_cell.angle_gamma   90.00
#
_symmetry.space_group_name_H-M   'P 1'
#
loop_
_entity.id
_entity.type
_entity.pdbx_description
1 polymer ?
#
loop_
_entity_poly.entity_id
_entity_poly.type
_entity_poly.pdbx_seq_one_letter_code
_entity_poly.pdbx_strand_id
1 'polypeptide(L)' 'VEEEQARRKMLGVMTFGEIVIDASHTALLTRAFAPLADDATSVWQARSIQFIHLLDEIVQEPAIYLMARKIA' A
#
# COMPACT_ATOMS: atom_id res chain seq x y z
N VAL A 1 -13.76 10.62 -1.84
CA VAL A 1 -12.83 10.87 -0.72
C VAL A 1 -11.67 9.90 -0.88
N GLU A 2 -10.43 10.37 -0.90
CA GLU A 2 -9.23 9.56 -1.26
C GLU A 2 -9.14 8.22 -0.49
N GLU A 3 -9.52 8.19 0.78
CA GLU A 3 -9.56 6.98 1.60
C GLU A 3 -10.39 5.84 0.97
N GLU A 4 -11.53 6.15 0.37
CA GLU A 4 -12.37 5.17 -0.31
C GLU A 4 -11.70 4.62 -1.58
N GLN A 5 -10.87 5.41 -2.26
CA GLN A 5 -10.09 4.95 -3.41
C GLN A 5 -8.95 4.02 -2.97
N ALA A 6 -8.23 4.37 -1.91
CA ALA A 6 -7.20 3.51 -1.31
C ALA A 6 -7.79 2.18 -0.85
N ARG A 7 -8.93 2.23 -0.15
CA ARG A 7 -9.67 1.05 0.32
C ARG A 7 -10.09 0.15 -0.85
N ARG A 8 -10.64 0.72 -1.93
CA ARG A 8 -11.01 -0.05 -3.14
C ARG A 8 -9.81 -0.71 -3.79
N LYS A 9 -8.68 -0.02 -3.89
CA LYS A 9 -7.44 -0.58 -4.44
C LYS A 9 -7.00 -1.80 -3.63
N MET A 10 -6.92 -1.67 -2.31
CA MET A 10 -6.50 -2.77 -1.42
C MET A 10 -7.52 -3.91 -1.37
N LEU A 11 -8.82 -3.61 -1.43
CA LEU A 11 -9.87 -4.62 -1.52
C LEU A 11 -9.73 -5.48 -2.78
N GLY A 12 -9.15 -4.92 -3.86
CA GLY A 12 -8.83 -5.65 -5.07
C GLY A 12 -7.98 -6.91 -4.84
N VAL A 13 -7.10 -6.94 -3.81
CA VAL A 13 -6.34 -8.15 -3.44
C VAL A 13 -7.29 -9.30 -3.09
N MET A 14 -8.36 -9.00 -2.35
CA MET A 14 -9.35 -10.00 -1.95
C MET A 14 -10.27 -10.38 -3.09
N THR A 15 -10.61 -9.43 -3.97
CA THR A 15 -11.52 -9.65 -5.11
C THR A 15 -10.86 -10.43 -6.24
N PHE A 16 -9.61 -10.10 -6.58
CA PHE A 16 -8.92 -10.62 -7.77
C PHE A 16 -7.79 -11.60 -7.45
N GLY A 17 -7.43 -11.76 -6.17
CA GLY A 17 -6.29 -12.58 -5.73
C GLY A 17 -4.95 -11.85 -5.82
N GLU A 18 -4.81 -10.89 -6.74
CA GLU A 18 -3.64 -10.02 -6.83
C GLU A 18 -3.98 -8.65 -7.41
N ILE A 19 -3.14 -7.65 -7.10
CA ILE A 19 -3.17 -6.33 -7.72
C ILE A 19 -1.75 -5.86 -8.03
N VAL A 20 -1.63 -5.00 -9.04
CA VAL A 20 -0.42 -4.23 -9.32
C VAL A 20 -0.51 -2.87 -8.63
N ILE A 21 0.56 -2.43 -7.99
CA ILE A 21 0.73 -1.10 -7.41
C ILE A 21 1.93 -0.46 -8.13
N ASP A 22 1.66 0.62 -8.85
CA ASP A 22 2.65 1.41 -9.58
C ASP A 22 2.75 2.84 -9.02
N ALA A 23 3.58 3.68 -9.66
CA ALA A 23 3.82 5.06 -9.25
C ALA A 23 2.55 5.93 -9.13
N SER A 24 1.47 5.63 -9.86
CA SER A 24 0.22 6.38 -9.75
C SER A 24 -0.53 6.14 -8.43
N HIS A 25 -0.17 5.09 -7.70
CA HIS A 25 -0.83 4.69 -6.46
C HIS A 25 -0.07 5.09 -5.20
N THR A 26 1.22 5.43 -5.30
CA THR A 26 2.11 5.62 -4.13
C THR A 26 1.59 6.71 -3.20
N ALA A 27 1.28 7.90 -3.72
CA ALA A 27 0.78 9.00 -2.90
C ALA A 27 -0.53 8.65 -2.15
N LEU A 28 -1.46 7.98 -2.84
CA LEU A 28 -2.73 7.56 -2.29
C LEU A 28 -2.55 6.54 -1.16
N LEU A 29 -1.71 5.53 -1.39
CA LEU A 29 -1.50 4.44 -0.44
C LEU A 29 -0.61 4.88 0.73
N THR A 30 0.43 5.68 0.52
CA THR A 30 1.26 6.23 1.61
C THR A 30 0.41 7.01 2.60
N ARG A 31 -0.49 7.88 2.12
CA ARG A 31 -1.41 8.63 2.99
C ARG A 31 -2.36 7.71 3.77
N ALA A 32 -2.90 6.67 3.12
CA ALA A 32 -3.83 5.76 3.76
C ALA A 32 -3.16 4.89 4.85
N PHE A 33 -1.88 4.57 4.69
CA PHE A 33 -1.13 3.72 5.62
C PHE A 33 -0.32 4.51 6.67
N ALA A 34 -0.09 5.81 6.48
CA ALA A 34 0.65 6.65 7.45
C ALA A 34 0.07 6.57 8.88
N PRO A 35 -1.27 6.65 9.11
CA PRO A 35 -1.81 6.53 10.47
C PRO A 35 -1.52 5.18 11.12
N LEU A 36 -1.44 4.09 10.34
CA LEU A 36 -1.12 2.77 10.85
C LEU A 36 0.37 2.62 11.17
N ALA A 37 1.25 3.33 10.46
CA ALA A 37 2.68 3.39 10.73
C ALA A 37 3.00 4.23 11.97
N ASP A 38 2.21 5.27 12.23
CA ASP A 38 2.37 6.15 13.40
C ASP A 38 1.80 5.53 14.70
N ASP A 39 0.88 4.57 14.61
CA ASP A 39 0.33 3.87 15.78
C ASP A 39 1.27 2.77 16.29
N ALA A 40 2.11 3.13 17.26
CA ALA A 40 3.06 2.22 17.92
C ALA A 40 2.42 1.06 18.69
N THR A 41 1.12 1.12 18.99
CA THR A 41 0.40 0.05 19.68
C THR A 41 -0.24 -0.95 18.71
N SER A 42 -0.29 -0.59 17.42
CA SER A 42 -0.90 -1.41 16.39
C SER A 42 0.00 -2.58 15.99
N VAL A 43 -0.61 -3.76 15.89
CA VAL A 43 0.04 -4.94 15.27
C VAL A 43 0.39 -4.71 13.80
N TRP A 44 -0.14 -3.66 13.18
CA TRP A 44 0.10 -3.28 11.78
C TRP A 44 1.25 -2.29 11.60
N GLN A 45 1.83 -1.75 12.68
CA GLN A 45 2.81 -0.68 12.60
C GLN A 45 4.01 -1.05 11.72
N ALA A 46 4.74 -2.10 12.10
CA ALA A 46 5.94 -2.53 11.40
C ALA A 46 5.67 -2.87 9.93
N ARG A 47 4.52 -3.48 9.64
CA ARG A 47 4.11 -3.82 8.27
C ARG A 47 3.77 -2.58 7.45
N SER A 48 3.14 -1.58 8.07
CA SER A 48 2.78 -0.33 7.41
C SER A 48 4.03 0.50 7.10
N ILE A 49 4.99 0.56 8.02
CA ILE A 49 6.31 1.17 7.78
C ILE A 49 7.01 0.49 6.61
N GLN A 50 7.10 -0.84 6.63
CA GLN A 50 7.74 -1.59 5.54
C GLN A 50 7.04 -1.36 4.20
N PHE A 51 5.70 -1.36 4.19
CA PHE A 51 4.93 -1.12 2.98
C PHE A 51 5.17 0.29 2.42
N ILE A 52 5.18 1.32 3.28
CA ILE A 52 5.49 2.69 2.87
C ILE A 52 6.89 2.80 2.27
N HIS A 53 7.90 2.12 2.84
CA HIS A 53 9.24 2.09 2.23
C HIS A 53 9.23 1.49 0.82
N LEU A 54 8.46 0.42 0.58
CA LEU A 54 8.34 -0.15 -0.77
C LEU A 54 7.64 0.82 -1.75
N LEU A 55 6.70 1.64 -1.25
CA LEU A 55 6.08 2.69 -2.07
C LEU A 55 7.10 3.80 -2.40
N ASP A 56 7.98 4.15 -1.46
CA ASP A 56 9.05 5.13 -1.68
C ASP A 56 10.09 4.61 -2.70
N GLU A 57 10.38 3.31 -2.71
CA GLU A 57 11.22 2.70 -3.76
C GLU A 57 10.61 2.92 -5.16
N ILE A 58 9.29 2.77 -5.31
CA ILE A 58 8.60 3.09 -6.58
C ILE A 58 8.69 4.59 -6.91
N VAL A 59 8.67 5.47 -5.91
CA VAL A 59 8.84 6.92 -6.14
C VAL A 59 10.25 7.23 -6.65
N GLN A 60 11.28 6.57 -6.10
CA GLN A 60 12.68 6.76 -6.52
C GLN A 60 12.94 6.16 -7.90
N GLU A 61 12.31 5.03 -8.23
CA GLU A 61 12.44 4.36 -9.52
C GLU A 61 11.05 4.05 -10.13
N PRO A 62 10.39 5.01 -10.82
CA PRO A 62 9.00 4.86 -11.28
C PRO A 62 8.75 3.73 -12.30
N ALA A 63 9.80 3.11 -12.83
CA ALA A 63 9.72 1.97 -13.74
C ALA A 63 9.40 0.65 -13.02
N ILE A 64 9.55 0.57 -11.69
CA ILE A 64 9.23 -0.62 -10.91
C ILE A 64 7.77 -0.60 -10.45
N TYR A 65 7.24 -1.78 -10.12
CA TYR A 65 5.92 -1.94 -9.53
C TYR A 65 5.92 -3.05 -8.49
N LEU A 66 4.96 -3.00 -7.56
CA LEU A 66 4.71 -4.07 -6.59
C LEU A 66 3.53 -4.91 -7.05
N MET A 67 3.65 -6.23 -6.91
CA MET A 67 2.53 -7.15 -7.04
C MET A 67 2.11 -7.63 -5.66
N ALA A 68 0.93 -7.21 -5.21
CA ALA A 68 0.37 -7.65 -3.94
C ALA A 68 -0.56 -8.83 -4.20
N ARG A 69 -0.25 -9.98 -3.60
CA ARG A 69 -0.97 -11.24 -3.81
C ARG A 69 -1.53 -11.78 -2.50
N LYS A 70 -2.78 -12.25 -2.53
CA LYS A 70 -3.40 -12.99 -1.45
C LYS A 70 -2.65 -14.32 -1.25
N ILE A 71 -2.17 -14.57 -0.04
CA ILE A 71 -1.57 -15.85 0.34
C ILE A 71 -2.66 -16.70 0.99
N ALA A 72 -2.79 -17.95 0.55
CA ALA A 72 -3.77 -18.93 1.04
C ALA A 72 -3.18 -19.81 2.14
#